data_AF-A0A7V1ICM9-F1
#
_entry.id   AF-A0A7V1ICM9-F1
#
_cell.length_a   1.000
_cell.length_b   1.000
_cell.length_c   1.000
_cell.angle_alpha   90.00
_cell.angle_beta   90.00
_cell.angle_gamma   90.00
#
_symmetry.space_group_name_H-M   'P 1'
#
loop_
_entity.id
_entity.type
_entity.pdbx_description
1 polymer ?
#
loop_
_entity_poly.entity_id
_entity_poly.type
_entity_poly.pdbx_seq_one_letter_code
_entity_poly.pdbx_strand_id
1 'polypeptide(L)'
;MKRCFSGKRNSRRDIPPPPRLCFLSLATHCNVAWQVFQQSTLSERAMITVRVPAVLLLALLVFRAPGAAAMLRVVPAGGSITAVLNEASPGDTVWLEGSDYRENLRIEVPVVLTGEGYPTIRGGYEGSVIDVLANGTVLKGLHVSEAGTFLTRDLACILVQADSVQVLDCRITRPLHGIYVKGGSWTLIRGNRIEGRLDLVEEDRGNGIHLWNSKRNHVLRNEILNVRDGIYFSFADSTLVEENYIHGVRYGLHYMYSNYNRFVDNLFEENVAGAALMYSYKIVFLRNVFARCRGFRAYGILFQSMDSTLAESNLILDNSRGIFMNNTDFNTLINNDIVDNDLAIQLNGGCEGNRFLRNNFINNLSRLLLDVSDRETIWADSTGGNFWSGYRGYDLDRDGVGDVPFDIQNVFQIMETKVPEVRFYLFSPAAEILKAAERSMPILDLGKASDNRPLMNHSRNAGVPWDRVREIRTASSPIFAVLFLLGFLLQGIY
;
A
#
# COMPACT_ATOMS: atom_id res chain seq x y z
N MET A 1 28.18 17.15 -23.40
CA MET A 1 29.66 17.15 -23.32
C MET A 1 30.15 15.72 -23.33
N LYS A 2 31.06 15.38 -24.26
CA LYS A 2 31.78 14.10 -24.38
C LYS A 2 33.04 14.13 -23.50
N ARG A 3 33.41 13.01 -22.88
CA ARG A 3 34.78 12.46 -22.70
C ARG A 3 34.69 11.20 -21.83
N CYS A 4 34.92 10.01 -22.39
CA CYS A 4 36.21 9.32 -22.54
C CYS A 4 36.69 8.64 -21.25
N PHE A 5 36.67 7.31 -21.23
CA PHE A 5 37.83 6.49 -20.85
C PHE A 5 37.75 5.12 -21.55
N SER A 6 38.72 4.85 -22.40
CA SER A 6 39.06 3.54 -22.95
C SER A 6 40.37 3.08 -22.30
N GLY A 7 40.53 1.80 -21.96
CA GLY A 7 41.88 1.29 -21.68
C GLY A 7 42.04 -0.07 -21.00
N LYS A 8 42.05 -1.11 -21.84
CA LYS A 8 42.91 -2.32 -21.80
C LYS A 8 42.58 -3.54 -20.92
N ARG A 9 42.85 -4.68 -21.57
CA ARG A 9 42.66 -6.09 -21.25
C ARG A 9 43.75 -6.70 -20.35
N ASN A 10 43.38 -7.88 -19.82
CA ASN A 10 44.15 -9.10 -19.49
C ASN A 10 44.55 -9.33 -18.03
N SER A 11 43.93 -10.33 -17.38
CA SER A 11 44.55 -11.65 -17.14
C SER A 11 43.60 -12.58 -16.38
N ARG A 12 43.54 -13.84 -16.81
CA ARG A 12 42.82 -14.98 -16.21
C ARG A 12 43.27 -15.23 -14.76
N ARG A 13 42.32 -15.54 -13.88
CA ARG A 13 42.51 -16.50 -12.77
C ARG A 13 41.25 -17.33 -12.59
N ASP A 14 41.49 -18.62 -12.52
CA ASP A 14 40.54 -19.72 -12.45
C ASP A 14 39.73 -19.74 -11.15
N ILE A 15 38.42 -19.99 -11.25
CA ILE A 15 37.53 -20.34 -10.14
C ILE A 15 36.88 -21.68 -10.52
N PRO A 16 37.00 -22.74 -9.70
CA PRO A 16 36.40 -24.05 -10.02
C PRO A 16 34.89 -24.07 -9.74
N PRO A 17 34.09 -24.86 -10.48
CA PRO A 17 32.64 -24.99 -10.27
C PRO A 17 32.29 -25.99 -9.15
N PRO A 18 31.07 -25.90 -8.57
CA PRO A 18 30.63 -26.82 -7.52
C PRO A 18 30.24 -28.20 -8.11
N PRO A 19 30.36 -29.30 -7.34
CA PRO A 19 30.01 -30.62 -7.83
C PRO A 19 28.50 -30.85 -7.87
N ARG A 20 28.03 -31.39 -9.01
CA ARG A 20 26.75 -32.11 -9.16
C ARG A 20 27.00 -33.61 -9.07
N LEU A 21 26.23 -34.33 -8.25
CA LEU A 21 25.99 -35.78 -8.33
C LEU A 21 24.50 -35.97 -7.99
N CYS A 22 23.63 -36.24 -8.97
CA CYS A 22 23.27 -37.52 -9.60
C CYS A 22 22.32 -38.42 -8.78
N PHE A 23 21.15 -38.64 -9.37
CA PHE A 23 20.08 -39.58 -9.04
C PHE A 23 20.44 -41.05 -9.37
N LEU A 24 19.79 -41.98 -8.65
CA LEU A 24 19.54 -43.45 -8.85
C LEU A 24 19.80 -44.16 -7.50
N SER A 25 18.97 -45.04 -6.93
CA SER A 25 17.90 -45.93 -7.41
C SER A 25 17.09 -46.46 -6.20
N LEU A 26 15.87 -46.95 -6.47
CA LEU A 26 14.85 -47.53 -5.59
C LEU A 26 15.32 -48.72 -4.70
N ALA A 27 14.66 -48.92 -3.54
CA ALA A 27 13.62 -49.96 -3.34
C ALA A 27 13.25 -50.26 -1.86
N THR A 28 11.93 -50.18 -1.57
CA THR A 28 11.09 -51.07 -0.72
C THR A 28 11.30 -51.24 0.79
N HIS A 29 10.19 -51.05 1.54
CA HIS A 29 9.52 -51.91 2.56
C HIS A 29 8.82 -51.00 3.61
N CYS A 30 7.54 -50.66 3.51
CA CYS A 30 6.31 -51.39 3.87
C CYS A 30 6.13 -51.71 5.38
N ASN A 31 5.11 -51.07 6.01
CA ASN A 31 4.10 -51.66 6.93
C ASN A 31 4.56 -52.14 8.36
N VAL A 32 3.88 -52.01 9.51
CA VAL A 32 2.47 -51.75 9.94
C VAL A 32 2.44 -51.22 11.40
N ALA A 33 1.33 -50.54 11.71
CA ALA A 33 0.68 -50.17 12.99
C ALA A 33 0.56 -51.32 14.04
N TRP A 34 0.64 -51.04 15.36
CA TRP A 34 -0.44 -50.75 16.34
C TRP A 34 -0.99 -51.96 17.13
N GLN A 35 -1.02 -51.77 18.46
CA GLN A 35 -1.74 -52.49 19.54
C GLN A 35 -1.44 -53.97 19.83
N VAL A 36 -1.25 -54.28 21.12
CA VAL A 36 -2.08 -55.25 21.88
C VAL A 36 -1.86 -55.06 23.39
N PHE A 37 -2.99 -55.01 24.09
CA PHE A 37 -3.26 -55.06 25.53
C PHE A 37 -2.76 -56.37 26.18
N GLN A 38 -2.34 -56.35 27.46
CA GLN A 38 -2.99 -57.16 28.52
C GLN A 38 -2.43 -56.94 29.94
N GLN A 39 -3.36 -57.13 30.89
CA GLN A 39 -3.31 -56.90 32.33
C GLN A 39 -2.72 -58.08 33.11
N SER A 40 -2.09 -57.78 34.26
CA SER A 40 -2.00 -58.57 35.52
C SER A 40 -0.88 -57.91 36.35
N THR A 41 -0.93 -57.64 37.66
CA THR A 41 -1.71 -58.13 38.80
C THR A 41 -1.40 -57.24 40.02
N LEU A 42 -2.29 -57.27 41.01
CA LEU A 42 -2.22 -56.75 42.40
C LEU A 42 -0.86 -57.14 43.08
N SER A 43 -0.30 -56.45 44.08
CA SER A 43 -0.87 -56.16 45.41
C SER A 43 0.11 -55.38 46.32
N GLU A 44 -0.44 -54.84 47.42
CA GLU A 44 0.16 -54.63 48.75
C GLU A 44 0.83 -53.30 49.17
N ARG A 45 0.63 -53.04 50.47
CA ARG A 45 0.65 -51.77 51.22
C ARG A 45 2.01 -51.53 51.88
N ALA A 46 2.40 -50.25 52.08
CA ALA A 46 2.97 -49.76 53.35
C ALA A 46 3.19 -48.24 53.34
N MET A 47 2.85 -47.60 54.46
CA MET A 47 3.00 -46.17 54.78
C MET A 47 4.45 -45.75 55.00
N ILE A 48 4.85 -44.55 54.53
CA ILE A 48 5.84 -43.70 55.21
C ILE A 48 5.40 -42.23 55.12
N THR A 49 5.12 -41.64 56.28
CA THR A 49 4.91 -40.21 56.54
C THR A 49 6.21 -39.43 56.48
N VAL A 50 6.26 -38.32 55.72
CA VAL A 50 7.24 -37.24 55.93
C VAL A 50 6.50 -35.89 55.96
N ARG A 51 6.76 -35.15 57.03
CA ARG A 51 6.20 -33.84 57.39
C ARG A 51 6.72 -32.75 56.45
N VAL A 52 5.82 -31.91 55.93
CA VAL A 52 6.15 -30.68 55.18
C VAL A 52 6.16 -29.50 56.16
N PRO A 53 7.26 -28.74 56.31
CA PRO A 53 7.19 -27.42 56.93
C PRO A 53 7.38 -26.30 55.90
N ALA A 54 6.51 -25.28 56.01
CA ALA A 54 6.87 -23.87 55.97
C ALA A 54 7.51 -23.27 54.68
N VAL A 55 6.87 -23.42 53.51
CA VAL A 55 7.17 -22.56 52.33
C VAL A 55 5.94 -21.76 51.86
N LEU A 56 4.75 -22.02 52.38
CA LEU A 56 3.51 -21.39 51.91
C LEU A 56 3.14 -20.03 52.55
N LEU A 57 3.96 -19.50 53.46
CA LEU A 57 3.65 -18.23 54.15
C LEU A 57 4.43 -16.99 53.67
N LEU A 58 5.34 -17.13 52.69
CA LEU A 58 6.14 -16.01 52.17
C LEU A 58 5.73 -15.53 50.75
N ALA A 59 4.59 -16.01 50.24
CA ALA A 59 4.03 -15.60 48.93
C ALA A 59 2.89 -14.56 49.04
N LEU A 60 2.56 -14.10 50.25
CA LEU A 60 1.47 -13.14 50.51
C LEU A 60 1.93 -11.72 50.85
N LEU A 61 3.23 -11.41 50.68
CA LEU A 61 3.78 -10.08 50.91
C LEU A 61 4.55 -9.52 49.70
N VAL A 62 4.08 -9.82 48.49
CA VAL A 62 4.28 -8.85 47.39
C VAL A 62 3.27 -7.74 47.64
N PHE A 63 3.74 -6.71 48.34
CA PHE A 63 3.11 -5.40 48.34
C PHE A 63 2.73 -5.07 46.90
N ARG A 64 1.43 -5.14 46.59
CA ARG A 64 0.87 -4.30 45.53
C ARG A 64 1.20 -2.88 45.97
N ALA A 65 2.20 -2.28 45.32
CA ALA A 65 2.25 -0.83 45.26
C ALA A 65 0.84 -0.38 44.84
N PRO A 66 0.24 0.60 45.53
CA PRO A 66 -0.99 1.20 45.02
C PRO A 66 -0.64 1.68 43.62
N GLY A 67 -1.23 1.06 42.59
CA GLY A 67 -1.22 1.65 41.27
C GLY A 67 -1.79 3.04 41.46
N ALA A 68 -0.99 4.08 41.21
CA ALA A 68 -1.45 5.45 41.29
C ALA A 68 -2.75 5.52 40.48
N ALA A 69 -3.84 5.86 41.16
CA ALA A 69 -5.13 5.94 40.48
C ALA A 69 -4.99 7.00 39.39
N ALA A 70 -5.29 6.64 38.14
CA ALA A 70 -5.23 7.56 37.01
C ALA A 70 -5.98 8.85 37.37
N MET A 71 -5.25 9.97 37.44
CA MET A 71 -5.81 11.27 37.78
C MET A 71 -6.18 12.03 36.52
N LEU A 72 -7.29 12.79 36.59
CA LEU A 72 -7.61 13.81 35.62
C LEU A 72 -6.88 15.10 36.00
N ARG A 73 -6.02 15.60 35.11
CA ARG A 73 -5.27 16.85 35.29
C ARG A 73 -5.74 17.85 34.25
N VAL A 74 -6.39 18.91 34.71
CA VAL A 74 -6.92 19.98 33.83
C VAL A 74 -5.85 21.02 33.60
N VAL A 75 -5.61 21.35 32.32
CA VAL A 75 -4.81 22.51 31.92
C VAL A 75 -5.79 23.62 31.56
N PRO A 76 -5.90 24.68 32.39
CA PRO A 76 -6.79 25.79 32.10
C PRO A 76 -6.33 26.56 30.85
N ALA A 77 -7.22 27.34 30.26
CA ALA A 77 -6.87 28.25 29.17
C ALA A 77 -5.72 29.21 29.58
N GLY A 78 -4.66 29.27 28.77
CA GLY A 78 -3.44 30.03 29.08
C GLY A 78 -2.50 29.40 30.12
N GLY A 79 -2.84 28.22 30.64
CA GLY A 79 -1.93 27.41 31.47
C GLY A 79 -0.79 26.79 30.65
N SER A 80 0.15 26.11 31.33
CA SER A 80 1.23 25.36 30.67
C SER A 80 0.93 23.87 30.68
N ILE A 81 0.91 23.26 29.50
CA ILE A 81 0.80 21.82 29.32
C ILE A 81 2.04 21.13 29.88
N THR A 82 3.23 21.70 29.62
CA THR A 82 4.51 21.16 30.09
C THR A 82 4.55 21.06 31.62
N ALA A 83 4.07 22.08 32.34
CA ALA A 83 4.02 22.04 33.80
C ALA A 83 3.18 20.86 34.32
N VAL A 84 2.01 20.61 33.70
CA VAL A 84 1.12 19.51 34.08
C VAL A 84 1.69 18.14 33.70
N LEU A 85 2.36 18.04 32.54
CA LEU A 85 3.04 16.80 32.12
C LEU A 85 4.19 16.43 33.06
N ASN A 86 4.94 17.41 33.57
CA ASN A 86 6.05 17.16 34.51
C ASN A 86 5.59 16.58 35.86
N GLU A 87 4.33 16.82 36.24
CA GLU A 87 3.74 16.29 37.47
C GLU A 87 2.92 15.02 37.24
N ALA A 88 2.68 14.64 35.98
CA ALA A 88 1.84 13.52 35.60
C ALA A 88 2.47 12.18 36.00
N SER A 89 1.61 11.26 36.42
CA SER A 89 1.98 9.87 36.70
C SER A 89 1.53 8.94 35.55
N PRO A 90 2.16 7.77 35.40
CA PRO A 90 1.74 6.78 34.41
C PRO A 90 0.24 6.47 34.49
N GLY A 91 -0.47 6.63 33.36
CA GLY A 91 -1.90 6.41 33.24
C GLY A 91 -2.78 7.64 33.46
N ASP A 92 -2.21 8.78 33.89
CA ASP A 92 -2.97 10.01 34.06
C ASP A 92 -3.57 10.51 32.73
N THR A 93 -4.69 11.22 32.83
CA THR A 93 -5.30 11.96 31.71
C THR A 93 -5.03 13.44 31.88
N VAL A 94 -4.31 14.04 30.93
CA VAL A 94 -4.11 15.47 30.82
C VAL A 94 -5.19 16.03 29.88
N TRP A 95 -6.13 16.78 30.45
CA TRP A 95 -7.26 17.35 29.73
C TRP A 95 -7.04 18.85 29.52
N LEU A 96 -7.02 19.27 28.27
CA LEU A 96 -6.80 20.66 27.85
C LEU A 96 -8.15 21.37 27.65
N GLU A 97 -8.31 22.53 28.27
CA GLU A 97 -9.38 23.45 27.91
C GLU A 97 -9.18 23.99 26.48
N GLY A 98 -10.27 24.32 25.79
CA GLY A 98 -10.24 24.83 24.42
C GLY A 98 -9.52 26.18 24.32
N SER A 99 -8.21 26.13 24.09
CA SER A 99 -7.32 27.29 24.00
C SER A 99 -6.21 27.05 22.97
N ASP A 100 -5.50 28.12 22.64
CA ASP A 100 -4.25 28.08 21.87
C ASP A 100 -3.06 28.05 22.84
N TYR A 101 -2.28 26.98 22.80
CA TYR A 101 -1.06 26.75 23.57
C TYR A 101 0.15 26.90 22.64
N ARG A 102 1.16 27.67 23.04
CA ARG A 102 2.42 27.83 22.30
C ARG A 102 3.54 27.14 23.05
N GLU A 103 3.70 25.84 22.80
CA GLU A 103 4.65 24.97 23.51
C GLU A 103 5.14 23.87 22.57
N ASN A 104 6.38 23.42 22.82
CA ASN A 104 6.91 22.18 22.26
C ASN A 104 6.94 21.14 23.38
N LEU A 105 6.13 20.11 23.25
CA LEU A 105 5.87 19.14 24.31
C LEU A 105 6.81 17.94 24.20
N ARG A 106 7.21 17.41 25.36
CA ARG A 106 7.95 16.16 25.48
C ARG A 106 7.23 15.26 26.46
N ILE A 107 6.66 14.16 25.97
CA ILE A 107 5.85 13.23 26.76
C ILE A 107 6.73 12.04 27.15
N GLU A 108 7.27 12.08 28.36
CA GLU A 108 8.18 11.07 28.92
C GLU A 108 7.49 10.07 29.85
N VAL A 109 6.25 10.36 30.25
CA VAL A 109 5.40 9.51 31.09
C VAL A 109 4.16 9.11 30.28
N PRO A 110 3.71 7.83 30.35
CA PRO A 110 2.59 7.38 29.54
C PRO A 110 1.29 8.00 30.04
N VAL A 111 0.67 8.86 29.22
CA VAL A 111 -0.54 9.61 29.58
C VAL A 111 -1.55 9.60 28.44
N VAL A 112 -2.78 9.99 28.75
CA VAL A 112 -3.78 10.39 27.74
C VAL A 112 -3.79 11.90 27.66
N LEU A 113 -3.33 12.48 26.56
CA LEU A 113 -3.43 13.92 26.28
C LEU A 113 -4.62 14.16 25.35
N THR A 114 -5.62 14.90 25.84
CA THR A 114 -6.89 15.14 25.15
C THR A 114 -7.46 16.51 25.49
N GLY A 115 -8.48 16.97 24.78
CA GLY A 115 -9.28 18.13 25.20
C GLY A 115 -10.58 18.29 24.43
N GLU A 116 -11.37 19.29 24.79
CA GLU A 116 -12.64 19.61 24.12
C GLU A 116 -12.43 20.66 23.02
N GLY A 117 -13.09 20.47 21.87
CA GLY A 117 -13.09 21.47 20.80
C GLY A 117 -11.79 21.59 20.00
N TYR A 118 -10.93 20.56 20.00
CA TYR A 118 -9.63 20.58 19.31
C TYR A 118 -8.69 21.70 19.81
N PRO A 119 -8.27 21.69 21.08
CA PRO A 119 -7.30 22.67 21.60
C PRO A 119 -6.05 22.66 20.72
N THR A 120 -5.54 23.86 20.42
CA THR A 120 -4.43 24.02 19.48
C THR A 120 -3.11 24.04 20.22
N ILE A 121 -2.15 23.20 19.82
CA ILE A 121 -0.76 23.23 20.27
C ILE A 121 0.09 23.70 19.08
N ARG A 122 0.74 24.86 19.22
CA ARG A 122 1.56 25.51 18.20
C ARG A 122 3.04 25.42 18.56
N GLY A 123 3.85 24.83 17.69
CA GLY A 123 5.30 24.74 17.88
C GLY A 123 6.11 25.94 17.36
N GLY A 124 5.45 26.99 16.85
CA GLY A 124 6.12 28.23 16.44
C GLY A 124 7.12 28.09 15.29
N TYR A 125 7.03 27.02 14.49
CA TYR A 125 8.00 26.64 13.46
C TYR A 125 9.41 26.33 13.98
N GLU A 126 9.52 25.95 15.25
CA GLU A 126 10.76 25.48 15.86
C GLU A 126 10.59 24.05 16.38
N GLY A 127 11.52 23.16 16.01
CA GLY A 127 11.49 21.77 16.47
C GLY A 127 10.24 20.98 16.06
N SER A 128 10.03 19.85 16.74
CA SER A 128 8.78 19.09 16.69
C SER A 128 7.79 19.65 17.71
N VAL A 129 6.50 19.60 17.43
CA VAL A 129 5.49 20.18 18.34
C VAL A 129 5.23 19.25 19.54
N ILE A 130 5.11 17.94 19.29
CA ILE A 130 4.94 16.93 20.34
C ILE A 130 5.90 15.76 20.09
N ASP A 131 6.87 15.58 20.99
CA ASP A 131 7.74 14.40 21.06
C ASP A 131 7.13 13.37 22.02
N VAL A 132 6.74 12.21 21.51
CA VAL A 132 6.18 11.10 22.30
C VAL A 132 7.26 10.04 22.55
N LEU A 133 7.70 9.95 23.80
CA LEU A 133 8.80 9.07 24.22
C LEU A 133 8.33 7.94 25.14
N ALA A 134 7.15 8.08 25.75
CA ALA A 134 6.55 7.07 26.59
C ALA A 134 5.64 6.11 25.81
N ASN A 135 5.84 4.81 26.03
CA ASN A 135 5.04 3.75 25.44
C ASN A 135 3.58 3.84 25.90
N GLY A 136 2.62 3.53 25.04
CA GLY A 136 1.21 3.52 25.42
C GLY A 136 0.56 4.89 25.58
N THR A 137 1.27 5.97 25.23
CA THR A 137 0.71 7.33 25.22
C THR A 137 -0.45 7.44 24.22
N VAL A 138 -1.50 8.15 24.60
CA VAL A 138 -2.66 8.43 23.73
C VAL A 138 -2.77 9.93 23.51
N LEU A 139 -2.74 10.36 22.25
CA LEU A 139 -3.05 11.71 21.82
C LEU A 139 -4.42 11.68 21.14
N LYS A 140 -5.38 12.47 21.64
CA LYS A 140 -6.75 12.43 21.13
C LYS A 140 -7.39 13.79 20.97
N GLY A 141 -8.00 14.04 19.82
CA GLY A 141 -8.85 15.22 19.62
C GLY A 141 -8.10 16.54 19.75
N LEU A 142 -6.83 16.58 19.33
CA LEU A 142 -5.97 17.76 19.42
C LEU A 142 -5.85 18.43 18.05
N HIS A 143 -5.60 19.74 18.03
CA HIS A 143 -5.10 20.41 16.83
C HIS A 143 -3.61 20.71 17.03
N VAL A 144 -2.75 20.14 16.18
CA VAL A 144 -1.29 20.32 16.28
C VAL A 144 -0.81 21.06 15.04
N SER A 145 -0.07 22.15 15.23
CA SER A 145 0.31 23.04 14.13
C SER A 145 1.70 23.65 14.28
N GLU A 146 2.22 24.17 13.16
CA GLU A 146 3.44 24.99 13.12
C GLU A 146 4.70 24.21 13.54
N ALA A 147 4.91 23.03 12.96
CA ALA A 147 6.18 22.30 13.11
C ALA A 147 7.32 23.01 12.35
N GLY A 148 8.55 22.84 12.82
CA GLY A 148 9.72 23.42 12.15
C GLY A 148 9.96 22.85 10.75
N THR A 149 10.60 23.64 9.88
CA THR A 149 10.64 23.40 8.42
C THR A 149 11.92 22.77 7.89
N PHE A 150 12.90 22.49 8.75
CA PHE A 150 14.19 21.95 8.33
C PHE A 150 14.10 20.46 8.00
N LEU A 151 14.04 20.11 6.71
CA LEU A 151 13.99 18.74 6.19
C LEU A 151 15.08 17.81 6.75
N THR A 152 16.27 18.34 7.08
CA THR A 152 17.40 17.56 7.58
C THR A 152 17.29 17.15 9.05
N ARG A 153 16.27 17.64 9.78
CA ARG A 153 16.11 17.45 11.22
C ARG A 153 14.94 16.53 11.60
N ASP A 154 14.29 15.87 10.65
CA ASP A 154 13.21 14.91 10.92
C ASP A 154 12.04 15.51 11.74
N LEU A 155 11.77 16.82 11.62
CA LEU A 155 10.78 17.51 12.45
C LEU A 155 9.34 17.17 12.07
N ALA A 156 8.46 17.07 13.06
CA ALA A 156 7.05 16.73 12.85
C ALA A 156 6.10 17.51 13.77
N CYS A 157 4.82 17.56 13.41
CA CYS A 157 3.80 17.96 14.38
C CYS A 157 3.76 16.95 15.53
N ILE A 158 3.74 15.66 15.21
CA ILE A 158 3.81 14.60 16.21
C ILE A 158 4.95 13.65 15.85
N LEU A 159 6.02 13.65 16.66
CA LEU A 159 7.15 12.73 16.53
C LEU A 159 7.00 11.60 17.56
N VAL A 160 6.80 10.38 17.10
CA VAL A 160 6.61 9.18 17.91
C VAL A 160 7.89 8.36 17.92
N GLN A 161 8.49 8.17 19.09
CA GLN A 161 9.71 7.37 19.29
C GLN A 161 9.48 6.24 20.31
N ALA A 162 8.23 5.85 20.53
CA ALA A 162 7.79 4.91 21.54
C ALA A 162 6.79 3.89 20.96
N ASP A 163 6.64 2.77 21.64
CA ASP A 163 5.75 1.69 21.22
C ASP A 163 4.30 1.89 21.70
N SER A 164 3.36 1.29 20.99
CA SER A 164 1.93 1.23 21.38
C SER A 164 1.27 2.60 21.56
N VAL A 165 1.79 3.63 20.87
CA VAL A 165 1.24 4.99 20.88
C VAL A 165 -0.03 5.04 20.04
N GLN A 166 -1.00 5.86 20.47
CA GLN A 166 -2.23 6.09 19.73
C GLN A 166 -2.37 7.57 19.39
N VAL A 167 -2.59 7.89 18.12
CA VAL A 167 -2.89 9.24 17.64
C VAL A 167 -4.27 9.21 16.99
N LEU A 168 -5.25 9.77 17.69
CA LEU A 168 -6.67 9.53 17.45
C LEU A 168 -7.42 10.84 17.19
N ASP A 169 -8.14 10.90 16.08
CA ASP A 169 -9.10 11.96 15.79
C ASP A 169 -8.49 13.37 15.90
N CYS A 170 -7.21 13.55 15.54
CA CYS A 170 -6.50 14.83 15.61
C CYS A 170 -6.56 15.60 14.29
N ARG A 171 -6.40 16.92 14.37
CA ARG A 171 -6.17 17.82 13.23
C ARG A 171 -4.72 18.22 13.20
N ILE A 172 -4.06 18.09 12.06
CA ILE A 172 -2.65 18.43 11.89
C ILE A 172 -2.53 19.38 10.71
N THR A 173 -2.00 20.58 10.96
CA THR A 173 -1.87 21.62 9.93
C THR A 173 -0.49 22.24 9.94
N ARG A 174 -0.05 22.76 8.79
CA ARG A 174 1.29 23.35 8.63
C ARG A 174 2.44 22.45 9.12
N PRO A 175 2.45 21.14 8.81
CA PRO A 175 3.56 20.27 9.15
C PRO A 175 4.78 20.53 8.25
N LEU A 176 5.97 20.17 8.75
CA LEU A 176 6.95 19.53 7.89
C LEU A 176 6.50 18.09 7.66
N HIS A 177 6.66 17.22 8.66
CA HIS A 177 5.95 15.94 8.74
C HIS A 177 4.71 16.04 9.63
N GLY A 178 3.61 15.39 9.25
CA GLY A 178 2.40 15.37 10.07
C GLY A 178 2.60 14.51 11.32
N ILE A 179 2.62 13.19 11.12
CA ILE A 179 2.94 12.20 12.15
C ILE A 179 4.16 11.43 11.69
N TYR A 180 5.25 11.49 12.45
CA TYR A 180 6.46 10.74 12.17
C TYR A 180 6.66 9.68 13.25
N VAL A 181 6.48 8.41 12.90
CA VAL A 181 6.87 7.27 13.74
C VAL A 181 8.32 6.88 13.42
N LYS A 182 9.23 7.20 14.34
CA LYS A 182 10.67 6.96 14.22
C LYS A 182 11.11 5.90 15.22
N GLY A 183 11.06 4.63 14.80
CA GLY A 183 11.44 3.47 15.62
C GLY A 183 10.31 2.89 16.47
N GLY A 184 9.22 3.62 16.73
CA GLY A 184 8.07 3.12 17.49
C GLY A 184 7.28 2.06 16.71
N SER A 185 6.83 1.00 17.37
CA SER A 185 6.04 -0.08 16.79
C SER A 185 4.66 -0.18 17.44
N TRP A 186 3.74 -0.91 16.81
CA TRP A 186 2.36 -1.08 17.32
C TRP A 186 1.58 0.23 17.47
N THR A 187 1.93 1.23 16.66
CA THR A 187 1.27 2.54 16.71
C THR A 187 -0.09 2.47 16.01
N LEU A 188 -1.11 3.04 16.63
CA LEU A 188 -2.43 3.24 16.01
C LEU A 188 -2.60 4.71 15.62
N ILE A 189 -2.68 4.98 14.32
CA ILE A 189 -2.94 6.31 13.75
C ILE A 189 -4.30 6.27 13.10
N ARG A 190 -5.32 6.86 13.75
CA ARG A 190 -6.71 6.72 13.29
C ARG A 190 -7.53 8.00 13.33
N GLY A 191 -8.33 8.23 12.29
CA GLY A 191 -9.32 9.31 12.27
C GLY A 191 -8.71 10.71 12.15
N ASN A 192 -7.43 10.81 11.81
CA ASN A 192 -6.74 12.09 11.76
C ASN A 192 -6.93 12.78 10.42
N ARG A 193 -6.96 14.12 10.44
CA ARG A 193 -6.89 14.95 9.24
C ARG A 193 -5.57 15.69 9.18
N ILE A 194 -4.77 15.44 8.14
CA ILE A 194 -3.42 15.99 7.98
C ILE A 194 -3.36 16.83 6.71
N GLU A 195 -3.17 18.13 6.88
CA GLU A 195 -3.11 19.09 5.77
C GLU A 195 -1.75 19.78 5.70
N GLY A 196 -1.08 19.63 4.56
CA GLY A 196 0.24 20.19 4.30
C GLY A 196 0.25 21.69 3.98
N ARG A 197 1.35 22.15 3.38
CA ARG A 197 1.68 23.57 3.17
C ARG A 197 1.70 23.93 1.69
N LEU A 198 0.62 24.53 1.20
CA LEU A 198 0.52 25.02 -0.18
C LEU A 198 1.41 26.23 -0.48
N ASP A 199 1.93 26.89 0.55
CA ASP A 199 2.90 27.98 0.43
C ASP A 199 4.34 27.50 0.15
N LEU A 200 4.58 26.17 0.21
CA LEU A 200 5.84 25.54 -0.18
C LEU A 200 5.71 24.83 -1.53
N VAL A 201 6.81 24.76 -2.28
CA VAL A 201 6.91 23.85 -3.44
C VAL A 201 6.87 22.39 -2.97
N GLU A 202 6.47 21.47 -3.84
CA GLU A 202 6.23 20.06 -3.49
C GLU A 202 7.45 19.40 -2.83
N GLU A 203 8.65 19.70 -3.32
CA GLU A 203 9.90 19.09 -2.86
C GLU A 203 10.27 19.47 -1.41
N ASP A 204 9.90 20.69 -1.02
CA ASP A 204 10.18 21.29 0.29
C ASP A 204 9.16 20.88 1.37
N ARG A 205 8.05 20.26 0.96
CA ARG A 205 7.05 19.70 1.89
C ARG A 205 7.55 18.38 2.46
N GLY A 206 7.15 18.08 3.70
CA GLY A 206 7.31 16.73 4.25
C GLY A 206 6.09 15.86 4.01
N ASN A 207 6.15 14.66 4.55
CA ASN A 207 5.14 13.61 4.37
C ASN A 207 4.01 13.75 5.41
N GLY A 208 2.79 13.30 5.07
CA GLY A 208 1.66 13.29 6.01
C GLY A 208 1.92 12.35 7.19
N ILE A 209 2.13 11.07 6.89
CA ILE A 209 2.58 10.07 7.85
C ILE A 209 3.91 9.50 7.37
N HIS A 210 4.91 9.47 8.25
CA HIS A 210 6.22 8.87 7.98
C HIS A 210 6.47 7.73 8.95
N LEU A 211 6.59 6.51 8.44
CA LEU A 211 6.94 5.31 9.21
C LEU A 211 8.39 4.92 8.90
N TRP A 212 9.28 5.05 9.88
CA TRP A 212 10.68 4.69 9.74
C TRP A 212 11.07 3.65 10.79
N ASN A 213 11.66 2.54 10.33
CA ASN A 213 12.16 1.45 11.16
C ASN A 213 11.14 0.98 12.22
N SER A 214 9.90 0.74 11.81
CA SER A 214 8.77 0.44 12.69
C SER A 214 8.00 -0.79 12.22
N LYS A 215 7.27 -1.46 13.11
CA LYS A 215 6.54 -2.67 12.74
C LYS A 215 5.13 -2.70 13.32
N ARG A 216 4.24 -3.38 12.60
CA ARG A 216 2.89 -3.72 13.07
C ARG A 216 2.05 -2.50 13.48
N ASN A 217 2.18 -1.42 12.71
CA ASN A 217 1.37 -0.23 12.89
C ASN A 217 0.02 -0.40 12.21
N HIS A 218 -0.98 0.37 12.65
CA HIS A 218 -2.28 0.46 12.02
C HIS A 218 -2.54 1.93 11.65
N VAL A 219 -2.72 2.20 10.35
CA VAL A 219 -3.03 3.53 9.81
C VAL A 219 -4.42 3.48 9.21
N LEU A 220 -5.42 3.97 9.95
CA LEU A 220 -6.83 3.67 9.68
C LEU A 220 -7.66 4.96 9.53
N ARG A 221 -8.49 5.08 8.49
CA ARG A 221 -9.49 6.17 8.38
C ARG A 221 -8.92 7.58 8.53
N ASN A 222 -7.74 7.84 7.98
CA ASN A 222 -7.15 9.18 7.97
C ASN A 222 -7.46 9.89 6.65
N GLU A 223 -7.59 11.22 6.69
CA GLU A 223 -7.59 12.08 5.52
C GLU A 223 -6.25 12.81 5.43
N ILE A 224 -5.55 12.68 4.30
CA ILE A 224 -4.23 13.30 4.11
C ILE A 224 -4.20 14.04 2.77
N LEU A 225 -3.86 15.33 2.81
CA LEU A 225 -3.87 16.19 1.65
C LEU A 225 -2.78 17.28 1.68
N ASN A 226 -2.38 17.76 0.51
CA ASN A 226 -1.47 18.90 0.33
C ASN A 226 -0.06 18.75 0.97
N VAL A 227 0.30 17.54 1.39
CA VAL A 227 1.66 17.16 1.82
C VAL A 227 2.49 16.70 0.60
N ARG A 228 3.76 16.33 0.80
CA ARG A 228 4.57 15.77 -0.29
C ARG A 228 4.11 14.35 -0.64
N ASP A 229 4.33 13.40 0.26
CA ASP A 229 3.83 12.03 0.15
C ASP A 229 2.82 11.78 1.28
N GLY A 230 1.73 11.07 0.99
CA GLY A 230 0.64 10.82 1.94
C GLY A 230 1.12 9.97 3.12
N ILE A 231 1.42 8.70 2.85
CA ILE A 231 2.05 7.77 3.82
C ILE A 231 3.34 7.22 3.22
N TYR A 232 4.46 7.51 3.89
CA TYR A 232 5.79 7.09 3.50
C TYR A 232 6.31 5.99 4.43
N PHE A 233 6.77 4.88 3.84
CA PHE A 233 7.33 3.72 4.53
C PHE A 233 8.82 3.62 4.23
N SER A 234 9.63 3.47 5.27
CA SER A 234 11.05 3.17 5.15
C SER A 234 11.46 2.16 6.22
N PHE A 235 11.73 0.92 5.80
CA PHE A 235 11.99 -0.20 6.70
C PHE A 235 10.83 -0.42 7.69
N ALA A 236 9.58 -0.30 7.20
CA ALA A 236 8.38 -0.41 8.00
C ALA A 236 7.56 -1.64 7.60
N ASP A 237 7.56 -2.69 8.43
CA ASP A 237 7.02 -4.00 8.06
C ASP A 237 5.69 -4.32 8.76
N SER A 238 4.89 -5.21 8.15
CA SER A 238 3.68 -5.80 8.76
C SER A 238 2.63 -4.78 9.22
N THR A 239 2.56 -3.63 8.55
CA THR A 239 1.63 -2.54 8.80
C THR A 239 0.34 -2.73 8.01
N LEU A 240 -0.79 -2.38 8.64
CA LEU A 240 -2.11 -2.33 8.02
C LEU A 240 -2.46 -0.87 7.70
N VAL A 241 -2.81 -0.60 6.45
CA VAL A 241 -3.33 0.70 5.99
C VAL A 241 -4.75 0.50 5.46
N GLU A 242 -5.74 1.05 6.14
CA GLU A 242 -7.14 0.72 5.83
C GLU A 242 -8.07 1.94 5.86
N GLU A 243 -8.97 2.02 4.87
CA GLU A 243 -10.00 3.06 4.78
C GLU A 243 -9.47 4.51 4.81
N ASN A 244 -8.23 4.76 4.37
CA ASN A 244 -7.69 6.12 4.29
C ASN A 244 -8.12 6.81 2.99
N TYR A 245 -8.28 8.14 3.05
CA TYR A 245 -8.48 9.00 1.89
C TYR A 245 -7.26 9.91 1.70
N ILE A 246 -6.56 9.74 0.59
CA ILE A 246 -5.31 10.44 0.32
C ILE A 246 -5.37 11.10 -1.05
N HIS A 247 -5.28 12.42 -1.08
CA HIS A 247 -5.53 13.21 -2.30
C HIS A 247 -4.65 14.46 -2.42
N GLY A 248 -4.43 14.89 -3.66
CA GLY A 248 -3.64 16.09 -3.95
C GLY A 248 -2.19 16.02 -3.48
N VAL A 249 -1.60 14.83 -3.43
CA VAL A 249 -0.19 14.60 -3.04
C VAL A 249 0.63 14.03 -4.21
N ARG A 250 1.96 14.00 -4.04
CA ARG A 250 2.85 13.36 -5.00
C ARG A 250 2.58 11.85 -5.02
N TYR A 251 2.85 11.15 -3.93
CA TYR A 251 2.56 9.72 -3.82
C TYR A 251 1.59 9.47 -2.67
N GLY A 252 0.46 8.81 -2.95
CA GLY A 252 -0.51 8.46 -1.92
C GLY A 252 0.08 7.51 -0.88
N LEU A 253 0.62 6.37 -1.35
CA LEU A 253 1.55 5.52 -0.60
C LEU A 253 2.92 5.53 -1.26
N HIS A 254 3.98 5.57 -0.46
CA HIS A 254 5.36 5.48 -0.93
C HIS A 254 6.12 4.46 -0.10
N TYR A 255 6.50 3.34 -0.71
CA TYR A 255 7.23 2.27 -0.05
C TYR A 255 8.71 2.30 -0.39
N MET A 256 9.55 2.11 0.64
CA MET A 256 10.97 1.82 0.50
C MET A 256 11.33 0.69 1.47
N TYR A 257 11.69 -0.48 0.94
CA TYR A 257 12.22 -1.61 1.73
C TYR A 257 11.30 -2.06 2.87
N SER A 258 9.99 -2.18 2.61
CA SER A 258 8.95 -2.30 3.64
C SER A 258 8.00 -3.45 3.30
N ASN A 259 8.12 -4.56 4.00
CA ASN A 259 7.62 -5.87 3.57
C ASN A 259 6.41 -6.34 4.38
N TYR A 260 5.69 -7.34 3.84
CA TYR A 260 4.55 -7.97 4.53
C TYR A 260 3.43 -6.99 4.92
N ASN A 261 3.37 -5.84 4.27
CA ASN A 261 2.35 -4.85 4.56
C ASN A 261 1.06 -5.16 3.80
N ARG A 262 -0.04 -4.67 4.35
CA ARG A 262 -1.36 -4.83 3.76
C ARG A 262 -2.05 -3.49 3.67
N PHE A 263 -2.63 -3.17 2.52
CA PHE A 263 -3.45 -1.98 2.38
C PHE A 263 -4.79 -2.27 1.69
N VAL A 264 -5.88 -1.90 2.36
CA VAL A 264 -7.23 -2.37 2.05
C VAL A 264 -8.21 -1.21 2.02
N ASP A 265 -9.14 -1.20 1.08
CA ASP A 265 -10.29 -0.29 1.15
C ASP A 265 -9.89 1.20 1.15
N ASN A 266 -8.69 1.56 0.68
CA ASN A 266 -8.22 2.97 0.64
C ASN A 266 -8.63 3.65 -0.68
N LEU A 267 -8.77 4.97 -0.63
CA LEU A 267 -9.00 5.82 -1.78
C LEU A 267 -7.81 6.75 -2.02
N PHE A 268 -7.19 6.60 -3.19
CA PHE A 268 -6.14 7.46 -3.70
C PHE A 268 -6.64 8.20 -4.93
N GLU A 269 -6.75 9.51 -4.84
CA GLU A 269 -7.37 10.34 -5.88
C GLU A 269 -6.53 11.58 -6.17
N GLU A 270 -6.45 11.99 -7.44
CA GLU A 270 -5.84 13.28 -7.84
C GLU A 270 -4.38 13.43 -7.33
N ASN A 271 -3.70 12.30 -7.17
CA ASN A 271 -2.29 12.24 -6.80
C ASN A 271 -1.42 12.15 -8.05
N VAL A 272 -0.13 12.49 -7.97
CA VAL A 272 0.81 12.17 -9.06
C VAL A 272 0.89 10.65 -9.23
N ALA A 273 1.09 9.90 -8.14
CA ALA A 273 0.85 8.47 -8.12
C ALA A 273 -0.06 8.04 -6.97
N GLY A 274 -1.01 7.16 -7.26
CA GLY A 274 -1.88 6.61 -6.24
C GLY A 274 -1.09 5.79 -5.20
N ALA A 275 -0.29 4.84 -5.67
CA ALA A 275 0.74 4.20 -4.86
C ALA A 275 2.05 3.97 -5.65
N ALA A 276 3.17 4.23 -4.99
CA ALA A 276 4.52 3.89 -5.42
C ALA A 276 5.08 2.78 -4.51
N LEU A 277 5.00 1.54 -5.00
CA LEU A 277 5.50 0.35 -4.31
C LEU A 277 6.93 0.06 -4.76
N MET A 278 7.91 0.21 -3.86
CA MET A 278 9.32 0.09 -4.23
C MET A 278 10.11 -0.82 -3.28
N TYR A 279 10.96 -1.67 -3.87
CA TYR A 279 11.96 -2.50 -3.19
C TYR A 279 11.40 -3.37 -2.06
N SER A 280 10.20 -3.90 -2.24
CA SER A 280 9.44 -4.56 -1.19
C SER A 280 8.82 -5.86 -1.70
N TYR A 281 8.53 -6.79 -0.80
CA TYR A 281 7.95 -8.08 -1.18
C TYR A 281 6.81 -8.51 -0.25
N LYS A 282 5.97 -9.42 -0.77
CA LYS A 282 4.78 -9.95 -0.07
C LYS A 282 3.83 -8.85 0.41
N ILE A 283 3.56 -7.89 -0.47
CA ILE A 283 2.52 -6.89 -0.21
C ILE A 283 1.18 -7.48 -0.60
N VAL A 284 0.13 -7.17 0.16
CA VAL A 284 -1.24 -7.56 -0.17
C VAL A 284 -2.11 -6.33 -0.22
N PHE A 285 -2.79 -6.11 -1.34
CA PHE A 285 -3.69 -4.99 -1.44
C PHE A 285 -5.00 -5.28 -2.14
N LEU A 286 -6.07 -4.94 -1.43
CA LEU A 286 -7.41 -5.42 -1.73
C LEU A 286 -8.39 -4.24 -1.76
N ARG A 287 -9.25 -4.18 -2.77
CA ARG A 287 -10.37 -3.23 -2.81
C ARG A 287 -9.95 -1.77 -2.62
N ASN A 288 -8.81 -1.39 -3.16
CA ASN A 288 -8.40 0.01 -3.16
C ASN A 288 -8.85 0.68 -4.46
N VAL A 289 -9.00 2.00 -4.40
CA VAL A 289 -9.28 2.84 -5.57
C VAL A 289 -8.06 3.71 -5.86
N PHE A 290 -7.59 3.66 -7.10
CA PHE A 290 -6.54 4.52 -7.65
C PHE A 290 -7.13 5.29 -8.82
N ALA A 291 -7.49 6.55 -8.60
CA ALA A 291 -8.28 7.31 -9.54
C ALA A 291 -7.65 8.66 -9.90
N ARG A 292 -7.79 9.06 -11.16
CA ARG A 292 -7.45 10.43 -11.61
C ARG A 292 -6.01 10.83 -11.33
N CYS A 293 -5.08 9.89 -11.31
CA CYS A 293 -3.65 10.20 -11.28
C CYS A 293 -3.20 10.63 -12.67
N ARG A 294 -3.22 11.94 -12.90
CA ARG A 294 -3.00 12.57 -14.21
C ARG A 294 -1.73 13.43 -14.21
N GLY A 295 -1.02 13.41 -15.34
CA GLY A 295 0.26 14.11 -15.51
C GLY A 295 1.32 13.26 -16.22
N PHE A 296 2.45 13.88 -16.57
CA PHE A 296 3.53 13.24 -17.35
C PHE A 296 4.19 12.07 -16.60
N ARG A 297 4.42 12.25 -15.30
CA ARG A 297 5.04 11.27 -14.40
C ARG A 297 4.00 10.53 -13.55
N ALA A 298 2.74 10.52 -13.98
CA ALA A 298 1.63 10.03 -13.18
C ALA A 298 1.29 8.56 -13.45
N TYR A 299 0.89 7.85 -12.39
CA TYR A 299 0.54 6.44 -12.41
C TYR A 299 -0.60 6.15 -11.41
N GLY A 300 -1.53 5.26 -11.72
CA GLY A 300 -2.42 4.72 -10.69
C GLY A 300 -1.60 3.94 -9.65
N ILE A 301 -0.81 2.98 -10.14
CA ILE A 301 0.08 2.15 -9.33
C ILE A 301 1.45 2.01 -10.02
N LEU A 302 2.51 2.26 -9.28
CA LEU A 302 3.90 2.01 -9.65
C LEU A 302 4.42 0.81 -8.85
N PHE A 303 4.96 -0.17 -9.54
CA PHE A 303 5.79 -1.24 -8.99
C PHE A 303 7.23 -1.07 -9.46
N GLN A 304 8.16 -1.05 -8.52
CA GLN A 304 9.59 -1.02 -8.80
C GLN A 304 10.33 -1.98 -7.89
N SER A 305 10.95 -3.02 -8.45
CA SER A 305 11.65 -4.02 -7.63
C SER A 305 10.73 -4.65 -6.58
N MET A 306 9.57 -5.09 -7.05
CA MET A 306 8.54 -5.74 -6.23
C MET A 306 8.50 -7.25 -6.50
N ASP A 307 8.20 -8.04 -5.47
CA ASP A 307 8.15 -9.51 -5.57
C ASP A 307 6.97 -10.08 -4.77
N SER A 308 6.32 -11.12 -5.30
CA SER A 308 5.32 -11.92 -4.60
C SER A 308 4.15 -11.11 -4.02
N THR A 309 3.74 -10.05 -4.72
CA THR A 309 2.62 -9.19 -4.31
C THR A 309 1.29 -9.72 -4.83
N LEU A 310 0.23 -9.57 -4.03
CA LEU A 310 -1.15 -9.85 -4.42
C LEU A 310 -1.94 -8.54 -4.51
N ALA A 311 -2.47 -8.26 -5.70
CA ALA A 311 -3.40 -7.17 -5.98
C ALA A 311 -4.76 -7.76 -6.36
N GLU A 312 -5.78 -7.59 -5.52
CA GLU A 312 -7.09 -8.18 -5.79
C GLU A 312 -8.26 -7.21 -5.61
N SER A 313 -9.23 -7.27 -6.53
CA SER A 313 -10.47 -6.48 -6.44
C SER A 313 -10.27 -4.97 -6.35
N ASN A 314 -9.17 -4.44 -6.89
CA ASN A 314 -8.90 -3.00 -6.91
C ASN A 314 -9.54 -2.33 -8.12
N LEU A 315 -9.83 -1.03 -7.99
CA LEU A 315 -10.28 -0.16 -9.08
C LEU A 315 -9.13 0.77 -9.49
N ILE A 316 -8.67 0.64 -10.73
CA ILE A 316 -7.66 1.50 -11.35
C ILE A 316 -8.33 2.29 -12.47
N LEU A 317 -8.73 3.53 -12.16
CA LEU A 317 -9.66 4.30 -12.97
C LEU A 317 -9.05 5.62 -13.46
N ASP A 318 -9.16 5.90 -14.76
CA ASP A 318 -8.96 7.27 -15.28
C ASP A 318 -7.57 7.84 -14.97
N ASN A 319 -6.51 7.04 -15.12
CA ASN A 319 -5.12 7.46 -14.88
C ASN A 319 -4.34 7.63 -16.19
N SER A 320 -3.28 8.46 -16.18
CA SER A 320 -2.34 8.58 -17.32
C SER A 320 -1.68 7.24 -17.65
N ARG A 321 -1.38 6.45 -16.62
CA ARG A 321 -0.94 5.06 -16.72
C ARG A 321 -1.60 4.33 -15.57
N GLY A 322 -2.34 3.26 -15.83
CA GLY A 322 -3.01 2.48 -14.79
C GLY A 322 -1.99 1.80 -13.89
N ILE A 323 -1.25 0.85 -14.46
CA ILE A 323 -0.24 0.06 -13.77
C ILE A 323 1.09 0.20 -14.51
N PHE A 324 2.13 0.63 -13.81
CA PHE A 324 3.50 0.64 -14.32
C PHE A 324 4.35 -0.32 -13.50
N MET A 325 5.05 -1.23 -14.17
CA MET A 325 5.92 -2.21 -13.53
C MET A 325 7.33 -2.10 -14.10
N ASN A 326 8.32 -2.11 -13.21
CA ASN A 326 9.72 -2.08 -13.56
C ASN A 326 10.53 -3.04 -12.70
N ASN A 327 11.25 -3.99 -13.31
CA ASN A 327 12.08 -4.97 -12.60
C ASN A 327 11.33 -5.66 -11.46
N THR A 328 10.19 -6.27 -11.76
CA THR A 328 9.17 -6.68 -10.77
C THR A 328 8.61 -8.04 -11.14
N ASP A 329 8.69 -9.02 -10.25
CA ASP A 329 8.52 -10.44 -10.61
C ASP A 329 7.53 -11.19 -9.70
N PHE A 330 6.89 -12.23 -10.25
CA PHE A 330 6.02 -13.16 -9.51
C PHE A 330 4.83 -12.52 -8.77
N ASN A 331 4.33 -11.39 -9.27
CA ASN A 331 3.17 -10.73 -8.68
C ASN A 331 1.87 -11.25 -9.31
N THR A 332 0.79 -11.26 -8.54
CA THR A 332 -0.53 -11.68 -9.00
C THR A 332 -1.51 -10.52 -8.90
N LEU A 333 -2.06 -10.13 -10.04
CA LEU A 333 -3.11 -9.14 -10.19
C LEU A 333 -4.38 -9.85 -10.66
N ILE A 334 -5.37 -9.95 -9.79
CA ILE A 334 -6.56 -10.77 -10.00
C ILE A 334 -7.86 -10.02 -9.69
N ASN A 335 -8.90 -10.21 -10.50
CA ASN A 335 -10.24 -9.63 -10.26
C ASN A 335 -10.24 -8.10 -10.12
N ASN A 336 -9.28 -7.38 -10.72
CA ASN A 336 -9.23 -5.92 -10.69
C ASN A 336 -10.00 -5.33 -11.88
N ASP A 337 -10.52 -4.12 -11.69
CA ASP A 337 -11.11 -3.33 -12.77
C ASP A 337 -10.13 -2.23 -13.19
N ILE A 338 -9.61 -2.33 -14.41
CA ILE A 338 -8.67 -1.38 -15.01
C ILE A 338 -9.39 -0.63 -16.12
N VAL A 339 -9.83 0.59 -15.83
CA VAL A 339 -10.87 1.28 -16.60
C VAL A 339 -10.44 2.69 -17.00
N ASP A 340 -10.69 3.07 -18.26
CA ASP A 340 -10.53 4.43 -18.79
C ASP A 340 -9.12 5.05 -18.60
N ASN A 341 -8.07 4.22 -18.46
CA ASN A 341 -6.70 4.71 -18.38
C ASN A 341 -6.16 5.01 -19.79
N ASP A 342 -5.26 6.00 -19.92
CA ASP A 342 -4.64 6.27 -21.23
C ASP A 342 -3.75 5.10 -21.68
N LEU A 343 -3.09 4.48 -20.70
CA LEU A 343 -2.35 3.24 -20.86
C LEU A 343 -2.70 2.32 -19.69
N ALA A 344 -3.26 1.14 -19.95
CA ALA A 344 -3.68 0.24 -18.88
C ALA A 344 -2.47 -0.33 -18.12
N ILE A 345 -1.52 -0.92 -18.85
CA ILE A 345 -0.32 -1.54 -18.29
C ILE A 345 0.93 -1.10 -19.08
N GLN A 346 1.99 -0.80 -18.35
CA GLN A 346 3.35 -0.65 -18.88
C GLN A 346 4.30 -1.59 -18.15
N LEU A 347 5.02 -2.45 -18.89
CA LEU A 347 6.05 -3.33 -18.35
C LEU A 347 7.42 -2.91 -18.89
N ASN A 348 8.34 -2.62 -17.98
CA ASN A 348 9.71 -2.21 -18.26
C ASN A 348 10.70 -3.15 -17.54
N GLY A 349 11.85 -3.42 -18.16
CA GLY A 349 12.88 -4.27 -17.54
C GLY A 349 12.41 -5.71 -17.30
N GLY A 350 13.07 -6.43 -16.37
CA GLY A 350 12.69 -7.81 -16.04
C GLY A 350 11.34 -7.86 -15.32
N CYS A 351 10.34 -8.50 -15.92
CA CYS A 351 9.02 -8.64 -15.31
C CYS A 351 8.52 -10.09 -15.43
N GLU A 352 9.28 -11.01 -14.85
CA GLU A 352 9.13 -12.45 -15.00
C GLU A 352 8.01 -13.01 -14.12
N GLY A 353 7.27 -13.99 -14.63
CA GLY A 353 6.28 -14.75 -13.88
C GLY A 353 5.09 -13.97 -13.29
N ASN A 354 4.88 -12.72 -13.69
CA ASN A 354 3.71 -11.93 -13.27
C ASN A 354 2.43 -12.53 -13.85
N ARG A 355 1.32 -12.43 -13.11
CA ARG A 355 0.04 -13.04 -13.45
C ARG A 355 -1.05 -12.00 -13.47
N PHE A 356 -1.70 -11.81 -14.61
CA PHE A 356 -2.89 -10.98 -14.75
C PHE A 356 -4.07 -11.89 -15.09
N LEU A 357 -4.97 -12.11 -14.13
CA LEU A 357 -6.01 -13.13 -14.23
C LEU A 357 -7.38 -12.54 -13.87
N ARG A 358 -8.40 -12.79 -14.68
CA ARG A 358 -9.80 -12.38 -14.40
C ARG A 358 -9.97 -10.89 -14.14
N ASN A 359 -9.08 -10.06 -14.67
CA ASN A 359 -9.23 -8.61 -14.59
C ASN A 359 -10.16 -8.11 -15.70
N ASN A 360 -10.79 -6.97 -15.47
CA ASN A 360 -11.60 -6.28 -16.46
C ASN A 360 -10.80 -5.12 -17.06
N PHE A 361 -10.40 -5.23 -18.32
CA PHE A 361 -9.76 -4.14 -19.08
C PHE A 361 -10.79 -3.43 -19.97
N ILE A 362 -11.32 -2.32 -19.44
CA ILE A 362 -12.46 -1.62 -20.05
C ILE A 362 -12.01 -0.24 -20.55
N ASN A 363 -12.24 0.03 -21.83
CA ASN A 363 -12.11 1.37 -22.43
C ASN A 363 -10.75 2.08 -22.25
N ASN A 364 -9.69 1.35 -21.92
CA ASN A 364 -8.34 1.93 -21.89
C ASN A 364 -7.91 2.31 -23.32
N LEU A 365 -7.32 3.50 -23.49
CA LEU A 365 -6.90 4.03 -24.80
C LEU A 365 -5.81 3.14 -25.43
N SER A 366 -4.80 2.76 -24.65
CA SER A 366 -3.81 1.73 -24.98
C SER A 366 -3.79 0.65 -23.89
N ARG A 367 -3.60 -0.61 -24.28
CA ARG A 367 -3.73 -1.76 -23.37
C ARG A 367 -2.42 -2.11 -22.67
N LEU A 368 -1.37 -2.31 -23.45
CA LEU A 368 -0.09 -2.81 -22.98
C LEU A 368 1.04 -2.17 -23.76
N LEU A 369 1.97 -1.55 -23.04
CA LEU A 369 3.25 -1.12 -23.55
C LEU A 369 4.34 -2.01 -22.97
N LEU A 370 5.21 -2.52 -23.85
CA LEU A 370 6.37 -3.33 -23.47
C LEU A 370 7.64 -2.64 -23.95
N ASP A 371 8.58 -2.43 -23.04
CA ASP A 371 9.94 -1.94 -23.37
C ASP A 371 10.90 -3.10 -23.71
N VAL A 372 10.62 -4.29 -23.16
CA VAL A 372 11.34 -5.54 -23.46
C VAL A 372 10.35 -6.66 -23.77
N SER A 373 10.80 -7.72 -24.45
CA SER A 373 9.90 -8.82 -24.82
C SER A 373 9.26 -9.46 -23.58
N ASP A 374 7.93 -9.41 -23.50
CA ASP A 374 7.15 -10.12 -22.48
C ASP A 374 6.94 -11.56 -22.95
N ARG A 375 7.73 -12.50 -22.43
CA ARG A 375 7.57 -13.93 -22.71
C ARG A 375 7.09 -14.72 -21.50
N GLU A 376 7.00 -14.09 -20.33
CA GLU A 376 6.81 -14.79 -19.07
C GLU A 376 5.59 -14.31 -18.28
N THR A 377 4.93 -13.23 -18.70
CA THR A 377 3.66 -12.84 -18.10
C THR A 377 2.57 -13.84 -18.45
N ILE A 378 1.84 -14.25 -17.43
CA ILE A 378 0.76 -15.22 -17.50
C ILE A 378 -0.56 -14.45 -17.55
N TRP A 379 -1.18 -14.45 -18.73
CA TRP A 379 -2.45 -13.74 -18.99
C TRP A 379 -3.69 -14.62 -18.80
N ALA A 380 -3.52 -15.94 -18.68
CA ALA A 380 -4.61 -16.89 -18.47
C ALA A 380 -4.16 -18.12 -17.68
N ASP A 381 -5.12 -18.76 -17.00
CA ASP A 381 -4.95 -20.06 -16.35
C ASP A 381 -6.07 -21.04 -16.77
N SER A 382 -6.14 -22.22 -16.13
CA SER A 382 -7.15 -23.24 -16.46
C SER A 382 -8.60 -22.80 -16.24
N THR A 383 -8.84 -21.72 -15.51
CA THR A 383 -10.17 -21.19 -15.22
C THR A 383 -10.57 -20.02 -16.11
N GLY A 384 -9.64 -19.53 -16.96
CA GLY A 384 -9.86 -18.38 -17.84
C GLY A 384 -8.75 -17.34 -17.77
N GLY A 385 -8.86 -16.34 -18.64
CA GLY A 385 -8.00 -15.17 -18.73
C GLY A 385 -8.67 -13.91 -18.21
N ASN A 386 -8.55 -12.82 -18.94
CA ASN A 386 -9.09 -11.51 -18.60
C ASN A 386 -10.25 -11.13 -19.53
N PHE A 387 -11.08 -10.19 -19.08
CA PHE A 387 -12.06 -9.55 -19.95
C PHE A 387 -11.42 -8.34 -20.64
N TRP A 388 -11.66 -8.22 -21.95
CA TRP A 388 -11.17 -7.12 -22.77
C TRP A 388 -12.34 -6.50 -23.52
N SER A 389 -12.64 -5.22 -23.27
CA SER A 389 -13.70 -4.48 -23.98
C SER A 389 -13.60 -4.49 -25.52
N GLY A 390 -12.40 -4.75 -26.07
CA GLY A 390 -12.14 -4.88 -27.50
C GLY A 390 -12.20 -6.31 -28.05
N TYR A 391 -12.46 -7.32 -27.22
CA TYR A 391 -12.56 -8.70 -27.69
C TYR A 391 -13.82 -8.88 -28.53
N ARG A 392 -13.68 -9.54 -29.68
CA ARG A 392 -14.75 -9.78 -30.68
C ARG A 392 -14.74 -11.23 -31.17
N GLY A 393 -14.14 -12.14 -30.40
CA GLY A 393 -14.16 -13.56 -30.70
C GLY A 393 -15.53 -14.18 -30.42
N TYR A 394 -15.58 -15.50 -30.48
CA TYR A 394 -16.78 -16.30 -30.28
C TYR A 394 -16.54 -17.38 -29.23
N ASP A 395 -17.63 -17.88 -28.66
CA ASP A 395 -17.69 -18.93 -27.64
C ASP A 395 -18.77 -19.92 -28.10
N LEU A 396 -18.34 -21.00 -28.77
CA LEU A 396 -19.22 -21.99 -29.38
C LEU A 396 -19.75 -23.01 -28.37
N ASP A 397 -18.97 -23.33 -27.34
CA ASP A 397 -19.34 -24.30 -26.30
C ASP A 397 -20.09 -23.67 -25.12
N ARG A 398 -20.13 -22.33 -25.06
CA ARG A 398 -20.87 -21.50 -24.10
C ARG A 398 -20.34 -21.62 -22.68
N ASP A 399 -19.04 -21.85 -22.50
CA ASP A 399 -18.42 -21.90 -21.19
C ASP A 399 -18.08 -20.50 -20.61
N GLY A 400 -18.29 -19.43 -21.40
CA GLY A 400 -18.02 -18.04 -21.04
C GLY A 400 -16.59 -17.58 -21.35
N VAL A 401 -15.77 -18.46 -21.92
CA VAL A 401 -14.41 -18.20 -22.40
C VAL A 401 -14.42 -18.20 -23.93
N GLY A 402 -13.69 -17.27 -24.54
CA GLY A 402 -13.58 -17.21 -25.99
C GLY A 402 -12.70 -18.32 -26.57
N ASP A 403 -13.15 -18.92 -27.67
CA ASP A 403 -12.46 -20.00 -28.40
C ASP A 403 -11.22 -19.51 -29.17
N VAL A 404 -11.11 -18.20 -29.37
CA VAL A 404 -10.01 -17.57 -30.12
C VAL A 404 -9.17 -16.70 -29.19
N PRO A 405 -7.83 -16.83 -29.20
CA PRO A 405 -6.96 -15.96 -28.42
C PRO A 405 -7.16 -14.47 -28.71
N PHE A 406 -6.94 -13.63 -27.71
CA PHE A 406 -6.90 -12.19 -27.85
C PHE A 406 -5.45 -11.69 -27.90
N ASP A 407 -5.07 -11.09 -29.03
CA ASP A 407 -3.78 -10.39 -29.15
C ASP A 407 -3.82 -9.07 -28.37
N ILE A 408 -3.05 -9.00 -27.28
CA ILE A 408 -3.01 -7.82 -26.40
C ILE A 408 -2.26 -6.68 -27.08
N GLN A 409 -1.19 -7.02 -27.81
CA GLN A 409 -0.40 -6.10 -28.62
C GLN A 409 -0.69 -6.23 -30.12
N ASN A 410 -0.56 -5.10 -30.81
CA ASN A 410 -0.54 -4.98 -32.26
C ASN A 410 0.56 -3.99 -32.67
N VAL A 411 0.74 -3.84 -33.99
CA VAL A 411 1.75 -2.96 -34.60
C VAL A 411 1.74 -1.52 -34.07
N PHE A 412 0.59 -0.96 -33.68
CA PHE A 412 0.53 0.41 -33.13
C PHE A 412 1.14 0.55 -31.76
N GLN A 413 0.88 -0.40 -30.86
CA GLN A 413 1.44 -0.35 -29.51
C GLN A 413 2.97 -0.46 -29.52
N ILE A 414 3.53 -1.06 -30.57
CA ILE A 414 4.98 -1.16 -30.75
C ILE A 414 5.55 0.15 -31.32
N MET A 415 4.83 0.80 -32.23
CA MET A 415 5.17 2.15 -32.66
C MET A 415 5.08 3.15 -31.51
N GLU A 416 4.08 2.99 -30.64
CA GLU A 416 3.87 3.81 -29.44
C GLU A 416 5.05 3.78 -28.48
N THR A 417 5.75 2.64 -28.34
CA THR A 417 6.99 2.54 -27.54
C THR A 417 8.08 3.47 -28.06
N LYS A 418 8.14 3.72 -29.38
CA LYS A 418 9.17 4.56 -30.01
C LYS A 418 8.74 6.01 -30.20
N VAL A 419 7.46 6.23 -30.48
CA VAL A 419 6.86 7.52 -30.84
C VAL A 419 5.50 7.63 -30.15
N PRO A 420 5.43 8.11 -28.90
CA PRO A 420 4.18 8.20 -28.15
C PRO A 420 3.09 9.03 -28.84
N GLU A 421 3.47 9.97 -29.71
CA GLU A 421 2.57 10.83 -30.50
C GLU A 421 1.68 10.01 -31.45
N VAL A 422 2.02 8.76 -31.77
CA VAL A 422 1.16 7.91 -32.61
C VAL A 422 -0.19 7.60 -31.95
N ARG A 423 -0.32 7.81 -30.62
CA ARG A 423 -1.59 7.65 -29.90
C ARG A 423 -2.72 8.51 -30.47
N PHE A 424 -2.41 9.67 -31.05
CA PHE A 424 -3.41 10.52 -31.72
C PHE A 424 -4.12 9.81 -32.88
N TYR A 425 -3.51 8.77 -33.45
CA TYR A 425 -4.02 8.05 -34.61
C TYR A 425 -4.62 6.68 -34.26
N LEU A 426 -4.66 6.28 -32.97
CA LEU A 426 -5.04 4.93 -32.49
C LEU A 426 -6.40 4.44 -33.04
N PHE A 427 -7.33 5.35 -33.26
CA PHE A 427 -8.69 5.09 -33.76
C PHE A 427 -8.93 5.61 -35.18
N SER A 428 -7.86 5.98 -35.90
CA SER A 428 -7.99 6.41 -37.30
C SER A 428 -8.25 5.21 -38.24
N PRO A 429 -8.92 5.43 -39.39
CA PRO A 429 -9.09 4.37 -40.40
C PRO A 429 -7.77 3.75 -40.86
N ALA A 430 -6.71 4.57 -40.96
CA ALA A 430 -5.37 4.10 -41.30
C ALA A 430 -4.83 3.10 -40.27
N ALA A 431 -5.15 3.31 -38.98
CA ALA A 431 -4.74 2.40 -37.94
C ALA A 431 -5.46 1.04 -38.00
N GLU A 432 -6.75 1.04 -38.29
CA GLU A 432 -7.50 -0.20 -38.48
C GLU A 432 -7.02 -0.98 -39.71
N ILE A 433 -6.75 -0.29 -40.82
CA ILE A 433 -6.19 -0.92 -42.04
C ILE A 433 -4.83 -1.55 -41.75
N LEU A 434 -3.93 -0.84 -41.06
CA LEU A 434 -2.61 -1.37 -40.77
C LEU A 434 -2.67 -2.56 -39.80
N LYS A 435 -3.56 -2.55 -38.80
CA LYS A 435 -3.83 -3.72 -37.93
C LYS A 435 -4.36 -4.91 -38.73
N ALA A 436 -5.30 -4.69 -39.65
CA ALA A 436 -5.86 -5.75 -40.48
C ALA A 436 -4.84 -6.34 -41.46
N ALA A 437 -3.98 -5.50 -42.04
CA ALA A 437 -2.89 -5.92 -42.91
C ALA A 437 -1.86 -6.77 -42.16
N GLU A 438 -1.45 -6.36 -40.95
CA GLU A 438 -0.51 -7.12 -40.12
C GLU A 438 -1.07 -8.48 -39.71
N ARG A 439 -2.37 -8.56 -39.38
CA ARG A 439 -3.03 -9.86 -39.09
C ARG A 439 -3.05 -10.79 -40.30
N SER A 440 -3.21 -10.25 -41.50
CA SER A 440 -3.30 -11.03 -42.75
C SER A 440 -1.93 -11.47 -43.27
N MET A 441 -0.91 -10.63 -43.06
CA MET A 441 0.48 -10.87 -43.43
C MET A 441 1.39 -10.48 -42.26
N PRO A 442 1.61 -11.39 -41.29
CA PRO A 442 2.45 -11.14 -40.14
C PRO A 442 3.92 -11.12 -40.55
N ILE A 443 4.38 -9.98 -41.07
CA ILE A 443 5.77 -9.77 -41.52
C ILE A 443 6.69 -9.47 -40.32
N LEU A 444 6.11 -8.98 -39.22
CA LEU A 444 6.84 -8.57 -38.03
C LEU A 444 6.68 -9.65 -36.95
N ASP A 445 7.73 -10.44 -36.71
CA ASP A 445 7.82 -11.38 -35.58
C ASP A 445 8.12 -10.61 -34.29
N LEU A 446 7.10 -9.87 -33.84
CA LEU A 446 7.15 -9.05 -32.64
C LEU A 446 6.60 -9.92 -31.52
N GLY A 447 7.40 -10.30 -30.52
CA GLY A 447 6.94 -11.14 -29.41
C GLY A 447 5.58 -10.66 -28.88
N LYS A 448 4.51 -11.41 -29.19
CA LYS A 448 3.13 -10.98 -28.98
C LYS A 448 2.67 -11.44 -27.62
N ALA A 449 2.37 -10.50 -26.72
CA ALA A 449 1.57 -10.82 -25.54
C ALA A 449 0.14 -11.16 -26.00
N SER A 450 -0.35 -12.35 -25.62
CA SER A 450 -1.70 -12.82 -25.93
C SER A 450 -2.38 -13.41 -24.70
N ASP A 451 -3.69 -13.21 -24.62
CA ASP A 451 -4.57 -13.91 -23.69
C ASP A 451 -5.25 -15.06 -24.44
N ASN A 452 -4.90 -16.30 -24.10
CA ASN A 452 -5.39 -17.48 -24.82
C ASN A 452 -6.77 -17.96 -24.34
N ARG A 453 -7.32 -17.35 -23.29
CA ARG A 453 -8.64 -17.71 -22.72
C ARG A 453 -9.41 -16.45 -22.33
N PRO A 454 -9.61 -15.49 -23.26
CA PRO A 454 -10.26 -14.22 -22.95
C PRO A 454 -11.70 -14.47 -22.48
N LEU A 455 -12.17 -13.72 -21.49
CA LEU A 455 -13.55 -13.85 -21.00
C LEU A 455 -14.52 -13.13 -21.95
N MET A 456 -15.68 -13.77 -22.22
CA MET A 456 -16.71 -13.21 -23.09
C MET A 456 -17.45 -12.02 -22.46
N ASN A 457 -17.60 -12.04 -21.14
CA ASN A 457 -18.28 -11.00 -20.37
C ASN A 457 -17.35 -10.47 -19.28
N HIS A 458 -17.57 -9.21 -18.88
CA HIS A 458 -16.84 -8.67 -17.73
C HIS A 458 -17.16 -9.50 -16.49
N SER A 459 -16.15 -9.74 -15.67
CA SER A 459 -16.36 -10.35 -14.36
C SER A 459 -17.19 -9.38 -13.51
N ARG A 460 -18.27 -9.87 -12.89
CA ARG A 460 -19.02 -9.10 -11.88
C ARG A 460 -18.21 -9.14 -10.58
N ASN A 461 -17.18 -8.31 -10.52
CA ASN A 461 -16.31 -8.19 -9.35
C ASN A 461 -17.04 -7.40 -8.25
N ALA A 462 -17.95 -8.04 -7.52
CA ALA A 462 -18.71 -7.40 -6.44
C ALA A 462 -17.82 -6.82 -5.32
N GLY A 463 -16.56 -7.27 -5.23
CA GLY A 463 -15.58 -6.71 -4.30
C GLY A 463 -14.96 -5.38 -4.75
N VAL A 464 -15.06 -4.99 -6.03
CA VAL A 464 -14.45 -3.75 -6.52
C VAL A 464 -15.29 -2.54 -6.06
N PRO A 465 -14.69 -1.57 -5.36
CA PRO A 465 -15.41 -0.49 -4.68
C PRO A 465 -15.76 0.69 -5.60
N TRP A 466 -16.66 0.48 -6.55
CA TRP A 466 -17.12 1.52 -7.49
C TRP A 466 -17.91 2.68 -6.85
N ASP A 467 -18.52 2.42 -5.69
CA ASP A 467 -19.30 3.36 -4.87
C ASP A 467 -18.44 4.49 -4.29
N ARG A 468 -17.22 4.17 -3.84
CA ARG A 468 -16.24 5.11 -3.27
C ARG A 468 -15.95 6.30 -4.18
N VAL A 469 -15.97 6.11 -5.50
CA VAL A 469 -15.72 7.17 -6.48
C VAL A 469 -16.96 8.06 -6.68
N ARG A 470 -18.17 7.51 -6.49
CA ARG A 470 -19.44 8.21 -6.76
C ARG A 470 -19.82 9.15 -5.63
N GLU A 471 -19.62 8.74 -4.38
CA GLU A 471 -20.02 9.51 -3.20
C GLU A 471 -19.31 10.88 -3.09
N ILE A 472 -18.02 10.95 -3.47
CA ILE A 472 -17.27 12.21 -3.47
C ILE A 472 -17.67 13.11 -4.65
N ARG A 473 -18.03 12.52 -5.80
CA ARG A 473 -18.58 13.29 -6.94
C ARG A 473 -19.91 13.95 -6.62
N THR A 474 -20.77 13.35 -5.80
CA THR A 474 -22.00 14.04 -5.38
C THR A 474 -21.75 15.24 -4.47
N ALA A 475 -20.56 15.34 -3.87
CA ALA A 475 -20.11 16.53 -3.15
C ALA A 475 -19.45 17.58 -4.07
N SER A 476 -19.13 17.26 -5.33
CA SER A 476 -18.44 18.15 -6.28
C SER A 476 -19.16 18.23 -7.64
N SER A 477 -19.87 19.36 -7.85
CA SER A 477 -20.53 19.89 -9.06
C SER A 477 -21.25 18.91 -10.06
N PRO A 478 -22.55 19.11 -10.34
CA PRO A 478 -23.41 18.21 -11.13
C PRO A 478 -23.07 18.06 -12.63
N ILE A 479 -22.16 18.88 -13.17
CA ILE A 479 -21.89 18.92 -14.62
C ILE A 479 -21.15 17.65 -15.09
N PHE A 480 -20.30 17.05 -14.25
CA PHE A 480 -19.54 15.84 -14.61
C PHE A 480 -20.39 14.56 -14.58
N ALA A 481 -21.44 14.51 -13.75
CA ALA A 481 -22.32 13.34 -13.65
C ALA A 481 -23.14 13.12 -14.94
N VAL A 482 -23.53 14.21 -15.61
CA VAL A 482 -24.33 14.16 -16.86
C VAL A 482 -23.53 13.58 -18.03
N LEU A 483 -22.25 13.94 -18.16
CA LEU A 483 -21.39 13.43 -19.23
C LEU A 483 -21.05 11.94 -19.06
N PHE A 484 -20.91 11.47 -17.83
CA PHE A 484 -20.64 10.06 -17.53
C PHE A 484 -21.90 9.18 -17.70
N LEU A 485 -23.08 9.68 -17.32
CA LEU A 485 -24.36 8.98 -17.55
C LEU A 485 -24.69 8.84 -19.04
N LEU A 486 -24.33 9.83 -19.86
CA LEU A 486 -24.47 9.72 -21.32
C LEU A 486 -23.55 8.63 -21.92
N GLY A 487 -22.36 8.42 -21.35
CA GLY A 487 -21.46 7.33 -21.75
C GLY A 487 -22.02 5.94 -21.41
N PHE A 488 -22.67 5.78 -20.27
CA PHE A 488 -23.30 4.51 -19.88
C PHE A 488 -24.62 4.23 -20.63
N LEU A 489 -25.44 5.24 -20.88
CA LEU A 489 -26.74 5.07 -21.56
C LEU A 489 -26.58 4.77 -23.06
N LEU A 490 -25.50 5.24 -23.69
CA LEU A 490 -25.21 4.92 -25.10
C LEU A 490 -24.65 3.50 -25.31
N GLN A 491 -24.31 2.76 -24.23
CA GLN A 491 -23.78 1.39 -24.30
C GLN A 491 -24.81 0.31 -23.91
N GLY A 492 -26.02 0.70 -23.51
CA GLY A 492 -27.15 -0.23 -23.27
C GLY A 492 -27.98 -0.54 -24.51
N ILE A 493 -27.59 -0.01 -25.68
CA ILE A 493 -28.23 -0.25 -26.97
C ILE A 493 -27.11 -0.67 -27.91
N TYR A 494 -26.80 -1.97 -27.96
CA TYR A 494 -26.36 -2.78 -29.11
C TYR A 494 -25.74 -4.09 -28.64
#